data_AF-A0A8T7CHU2-F1
#
_entry.id   AF-A0A8T7CHU2-F1
#
_cell.length_a   1.000
_cell.length_b   1.000
_cell.length_c   1.000
_cell.angle_alpha   90.00
_cell.angle_beta   90.00
_cell.angle_gamma   90.00
#
_symmetry.space_group_name_H-M   'P 1'
#
loop_
_entity.id
_entity.type
_entity.pdbx_description
1 polymer ?
#
loop_
_entity_poly.entity_id
_entity_poly.type
_entity_poly.pdbx_seq_one_letter_code
_entity_poly.pdbx_strand_id
1 'polypeptide(L)'
;MQITTQKIPALLLAALFSLPAPVHALNIVPVYVDGLGNWDSIGTSSADGRIAFNAAIAVWEALIPIDMTIDVTVTFDDFTVNPDLNPDAIGVWQGSVSGLSCSGAECLSRIDIMPDSDFVQHTIVFDTSDLGSLFFDATPDDASDLAFADFDAFSIALHEIGHMLGFTPFFYQADVFQAEGPNFFPWADLIDEFGVFDPFGLAVQMFGDLAHLASTGAPGGAVMEPSIFNGERRMVSDLEVQMLLRAYDFYGAVVPVPAALPLMLSALFGLAVLRRRRHG
;
A
#
# COMPACT_ATOMS: atom_id res chain seq x y z
N MET A 1 12.38 -41.95 64.43
CA MET A 1 11.59 -42.21 63.20
C MET A 1 11.70 -40.96 62.34
N GLN A 2 12.59 -40.95 61.35
CA GLN A 2 12.87 -39.79 60.50
C GLN A 2 11.81 -39.70 59.40
N ILE A 3 11.11 -38.57 59.34
CA ILE A 3 10.17 -38.23 58.27
C ILE A 3 10.98 -37.54 57.16
N THR A 4 11.21 -38.25 56.07
CA THR A 4 11.85 -37.73 54.86
C THR A 4 10.84 -36.88 54.07
N THR A 5 11.08 -35.57 54.01
CA THR A 5 10.33 -34.62 53.19
C THR A 5 10.68 -34.81 51.72
N GLN A 6 9.76 -35.41 50.96
CA GLN A 6 9.86 -35.60 49.52
C GLN A 6 9.57 -34.26 48.81
N LYS A 7 10.62 -33.61 48.29
CA LYS A 7 10.49 -32.41 47.45
C LYS A 7 9.95 -32.83 46.08
N ILE A 8 8.71 -32.41 45.77
CA ILE A 8 8.15 -32.52 44.42
C ILE A 8 8.75 -31.38 43.58
N PRO A 9 9.50 -31.64 42.49
CA PRO A 9 9.98 -30.57 41.63
C PRO A 9 8.79 -30.02 40.81
N ALA A 10 8.42 -28.78 41.10
CA ALA A 10 7.53 -27.99 40.27
C ALA A 10 8.28 -27.54 39.01
N LEU A 11 8.44 -28.44 38.03
CA LEU A 11 8.81 -28.06 36.67
C LEU A 11 7.53 -27.74 35.91
N LEU A 12 6.95 -26.57 36.18
CA LEU A 12 5.91 -26.00 35.31
C LEU A 12 6.65 -25.35 34.14
N LEU A 13 6.85 -26.13 33.08
CA LEU A 13 7.42 -25.69 31.82
C LEU A 13 6.39 -24.77 31.15
N ALA A 14 6.39 -23.50 31.52
CA ALA A 14 5.69 -22.44 30.81
C ALA A 14 6.46 -22.12 29.52
N ALA A 15 6.47 -23.06 28.58
CA ALA A 15 6.75 -22.74 27.19
C ALA A 15 5.51 -22.00 26.66
N LEU A 16 5.43 -20.70 26.92
CA LEU A 16 4.68 -19.80 26.07
C LEU A 16 5.35 -19.89 24.69
N PHE A 17 4.81 -20.75 23.83
CA PHE A 17 5.05 -20.64 22.40
C PHE A 17 4.42 -19.32 21.97
N SER A 18 5.22 -18.25 21.92
CA SER A 18 4.89 -17.12 21.06
C SER A 18 4.91 -17.69 19.64
N LEU A 19 3.74 -18.09 19.15
CA LEU A 19 3.60 -18.27 17.71
C LEU A 19 3.94 -16.91 17.12
N PRO A 20 4.92 -16.81 16.20
CA PRO A 20 5.14 -15.57 15.48
C PRO A 20 3.78 -15.19 14.88
N ALA A 21 3.32 -13.97 15.14
CA ALA A 21 2.15 -13.47 14.44
C ALA A 21 2.43 -13.64 12.93
N PRO A 22 1.44 -14.08 12.13
CA PRO A 22 1.59 -14.03 10.69
C PRO A 22 2.01 -12.60 10.34
N VAL A 23 3.18 -12.47 9.72
CA VAL A 23 3.65 -11.20 9.18
C VAL A 23 2.85 -11.01 7.91
N HIS A 24 1.64 -10.46 8.03
CA HIS A 24 0.96 -9.86 6.89
C HIS A 24 1.76 -8.61 6.55
N ALA A 25 2.41 -8.63 5.40
CA ALA A 25 3.15 -7.49 4.91
C ALA A 25 2.83 -7.32 3.42
N LEU A 26 2.26 -6.15 3.10
CA LEU A 26 2.39 -5.62 1.76
C LEU A 26 3.89 -5.56 1.46
N ASN A 27 4.28 -6.08 0.30
CA ASN A 27 5.65 -6.10 -0.17
C ASN A 27 5.70 -5.45 -1.55
N ILE A 28 6.20 -4.23 -1.62
CA ILE A 28 6.37 -3.51 -2.89
C ILE A 28 7.80 -3.74 -3.34
N VAL A 29 7.96 -4.30 -4.54
CA VAL A 29 9.27 -4.67 -5.10
C VAL A 29 9.62 -3.70 -6.22
N PRO A 30 10.41 -2.64 -5.95
CA PRO A 30 10.80 -1.69 -6.98
C PRO A 30 11.89 -2.26 -7.89
N VAL A 31 11.71 -2.08 -9.19
CA VAL A 31 12.74 -2.25 -10.22
C VAL A 31 13.11 -0.87 -10.74
N TYR A 32 14.26 -0.36 -10.30
CA TYR A 32 14.78 0.92 -10.75
C TYR A 32 15.41 0.79 -12.13
N VAL A 33 14.90 1.55 -13.10
CA VAL A 33 15.42 1.63 -14.46
C VAL A 33 15.98 3.03 -14.69
N ASP A 34 17.19 3.10 -15.21
CA ASP A 34 17.78 4.35 -15.69
C ASP A 34 17.14 4.67 -17.05
N GLY A 35 16.11 5.54 -17.03
CA GLY A 35 15.45 6.06 -18.22
C GLY A 35 16.26 7.20 -18.86
N LEU A 36 15.64 8.36 -19.10
CA LEU A 36 16.36 9.58 -19.51
C LEU A 36 17.14 10.20 -18.34
N GLY A 37 16.74 9.89 -17.12
CA GLY A 37 17.51 10.13 -15.90
C GLY A 37 18.31 8.89 -15.50
N ASN A 38 19.38 9.11 -14.74
CA ASN A 38 20.15 8.04 -14.14
C ASN A 38 19.99 8.15 -12.62
N TRP A 39 19.55 7.06 -11.97
CA TRP A 39 19.48 7.01 -10.51
C TRP A 39 20.85 7.31 -9.88
N ASP A 40 21.94 7.00 -10.60
CA ASP A 40 23.32 7.31 -10.25
C ASP A 40 23.74 8.79 -10.42
N SER A 41 22.87 9.68 -10.94
CA SER A 41 23.21 11.09 -11.17
C SER A 41 22.11 12.11 -10.85
N ILE A 42 21.03 11.70 -10.18
CA ILE A 42 19.92 12.58 -9.81
C ILE A 42 20.16 13.12 -8.40
N GLY A 43 20.28 14.44 -8.28
CA GLY A 43 20.67 15.11 -7.03
C GLY A 43 22.18 15.04 -6.73
N THR A 44 22.62 15.71 -5.66
CA THR A 44 24.03 15.75 -5.25
C THR A 44 24.62 14.39 -4.87
N SER A 45 23.77 13.38 -4.65
CA SER A 45 24.19 11.98 -4.60
C SER A 45 23.07 11.06 -5.06
N SER A 46 23.43 10.07 -5.86
CA SER A 46 22.53 9.05 -6.37
C SER A 46 21.85 8.16 -5.33
N ALA A 47 22.43 8.10 -4.14
CA ALA A 47 21.87 7.33 -3.04
C ALA A 47 20.52 7.91 -2.62
N ASP A 48 20.34 9.22 -2.75
CA ASP A 48 19.23 9.93 -2.12
C ASP A 48 17.89 9.63 -2.81
N GLY A 49 17.88 9.47 -4.14
CA GLY A 49 16.65 9.17 -4.89
C GLY A 49 16.05 7.80 -4.55
N ARG A 50 16.89 6.77 -4.50
CA ARG A 50 16.45 5.42 -4.11
C ARG A 50 16.07 5.39 -2.63
N ILE A 51 16.76 6.14 -1.76
CA ILE A 51 16.44 6.23 -0.34
C ILE A 51 15.04 6.83 -0.15
N ALA A 52 14.76 7.98 -0.76
CA ALA A 52 13.45 8.62 -0.67
C ALA A 52 12.31 7.71 -1.14
N PHE A 53 12.47 7.05 -2.29
CA PHE A 53 11.43 6.14 -2.81
C PHE A 53 11.24 4.90 -1.93
N ASN A 54 12.32 4.27 -1.46
CA ASN A 54 12.21 3.12 -0.55
C ASN A 54 11.60 3.50 0.80
N ALA A 55 11.85 4.71 1.29
CA ALA A 55 11.16 5.21 2.48
C ALA A 55 9.66 5.38 2.25
N ALA A 56 9.25 5.88 1.07
CA ALA A 56 7.84 6.00 0.71
C ALA A 56 7.16 4.61 0.62
N ILE A 57 7.85 3.61 0.05
CA ILE A 57 7.40 2.20 0.09
C ILE A 57 7.19 1.75 1.54
N ALA A 58 8.19 1.93 2.40
CA ALA A 58 8.15 1.45 3.78
C ALA A 58 6.98 2.05 4.58
N VAL A 59 6.58 3.29 4.28
CA VAL A 59 5.37 3.91 4.87
C VAL A 59 4.12 3.13 4.48
N TRP A 60 3.91 2.85 3.19
CA TRP A 60 2.73 2.11 2.73
C TRP A 60 2.72 0.66 3.24
N GLU A 61 3.86 -0.03 3.20
CA GLU A 61 4.00 -1.40 3.73
C GLU A 61 3.66 -1.49 5.22
N ALA A 62 4.00 -0.46 6.00
CA ALA A 62 3.67 -0.40 7.42
C ALA A 62 2.19 -0.10 7.69
N LEU A 63 1.48 0.57 6.76
CA LEU A 63 0.10 1.01 6.92
C LEU A 63 -0.94 -0.01 6.41
N ILE A 64 -0.57 -0.87 5.46
CA ILE A 64 -1.50 -1.81 4.81
C ILE A 64 -1.22 -3.26 5.26
N PRO A 65 -2.07 -3.85 6.13
CA PRO A 65 -1.83 -5.15 6.75
C PRO A 65 -2.38 -6.30 5.90
N ILE A 66 -1.98 -6.39 4.64
CA ILE A 66 -2.33 -7.48 3.72
C ILE A 66 -1.11 -8.34 3.41
N ASP A 67 -1.31 -9.58 2.97
CA ASP A 67 -0.26 -10.43 2.41
C ASP A 67 -0.35 -10.36 0.88
N MET A 68 0.35 -9.39 0.28
CA MET A 68 0.38 -9.18 -1.17
C MET A 68 1.76 -8.71 -1.61
N THR A 69 2.14 -9.01 -2.86
CA THR A 69 3.36 -8.49 -3.47
C THR A 69 3.02 -7.75 -4.75
N ILE A 70 3.54 -6.55 -4.90
CA ILE A 70 3.35 -5.71 -6.09
C ILE A 70 4.73 -5.36 -6.65
N ASP A 71 4.99 -5.77 -7.89
CA ASP A 71 6.18 -5.35 -8.63
C ASP A 71 5.92 -3.98 -9.28
N VAL A 72 6.86 -3.05 -9.16
CA VAL A 72 6.75 -1.71 -9.76
C VAL A 72 8.03 -1.31 -10.46
N THR A 73 7.92 -0.85 -11.71
CA THR A 73 9.05 -0.20 -12.40
C THR A 73 9.11 1.26 -11.99
N VAL A 74 10.28 1.74 -11.57
CA VAL A 74 10.49 3.14 -11.21
C VAL A 74 11.55 3.73 -12.13
N THR A 75 11.20 4.80 -12.84
CA THR A 75 12.05 5.37 -13.89
C THR A 75 11.91 6.89 -13.97
N PHE A 76 12.66 7.46 -14.90
CA PHE A 76 12.75 8.88 -15.18
C PHE A 76 12.53 9.12 -16.68
N ASP A 77 11.68 10.08 -17.02
CA ASP A 77 11.40 10.47 -18.42
C ASP A 77 11.20 11.98 -18.55
N ASP A 78 11.26 12.54 -19.75
CA ASP A 78 11.05 13.97 -20.01
C ASP A 78 9.59 14.20 -20.41
N PHE A 79 8.82 14.78 -19.49
CA PHE A 79 7.37 14.96 -19.67
C PHE A 79 7.05 16.01 -20.73
N THR A 80 8.00 16.88 -21.09
CA THR A 80 7.80 17.90 -22.11
C THR A 80 7.82 17.34 -23.53
N VAL A 81 8.43 16.15 -23.71
CA VAL A 81 8.57 15.50 -25.01
C VAL A 81 7.81 14.18 -25.11
N ASN A 82 7.45 13.57 -23.98
CA ASN A 82 6.62 12.38 -23.96
C ASN A 82 5.12 12.76 -24.01
N PRO A 83 4.41 12.55 -25.14
CA PRO A 83 3.02 12.95 -25.29
C PRO A 83 2.05 12.14 -24.43
N ASP A 84 2.50 11.02 -23.86
CA ASP A 84 1.69 10.14 -22.99
C ASP A 84 1.74 10.59 -21.52
N LEU A 85 2.51 11.63 -21.21
CA LEU A 85 2.68 12.18 -19.86
C LEU A 85 2.12 13.60 -19.78
N ASN A 86 1.63 13.97 -18.60
CA ASN A 86 1.16 15.33 -18.36
C ASN A 86 2.37 16.25 -18.15
N PRO A 87 2.61 17.25 -19.01
CA PRO A 87 3.78 18.13 -18.88
C PRO A 87 3.75 19.03 -17.62
N ASP A 88 2.60 19.13 -16.96
CA ASP A 88 2.47 19.89 -15.70
C ASP A 88 2.67 19.00 -14.45
N ALA A 89 2.87 17.69 -14.62
CA ALA A 89 3.13 16.76 -13.52
C ALA A 89 4.64 16.63 -13.24
N ILE A 90 4.98 16.31 -12.00
CA ILE A 90 6.37 16.08 -11.53
C ILE A 90 6.65 14.60 -11.24
N GLY A 91 5.58 13.82 -11.07
CA GLY A 91 5.56 12.36 -11.01
C GLY A 91 4.26 11.86 -11.61
N VAL A 92 4.27 10.65 -12.18
CA VAL A 92 3.09 9.98 -12.70
C VAL A 92 3.21 8.48 -12.50
N TRP A 93 2.16 7.89 -11.92
CA TRP A 93 1.89 6.47 -11.99
C TRP A 93 1.15 6.13 -13.29
N GLN A 94 1.60 5.07 -13.95
CA GLN A 94 0.98 4.48 -15.12
C GLN A 94 0.67 3.01 -14.84
N GLY A 95 -0.61 2.67 -14.89
CA GLY A 95 -1.10 1.30 -14.93
C GLY A 95 -1.32 0.84 -16.36
N SER A 96 -0.97 -0.40 -16.67
CA SER A 96 -1.38 -1.06 -17.91
C SER A 96 -1.83 -2.49 -17.65
N VAL A 97 -2.67 -3.01 -18.54
CA VAL A 97 -3.14 -4.40 -18.49
C VAL A 97 -2.43 -5.20 -19.58
N SER A 98 -1.89 -6.36 -19.22
CA SER A 98 -1.29 -7.29 -20.16
C SER A 98 -1.59 -8.73 -19.76
N GLY A 99 -1.82 -9.62 -20.73
CA GLY A 99 -1.97 -11.04 -20.44
C GLY A 99 -3.33 -11.46 -19.86
N LEU A 100 -4.31 -10.56 -19.81
CA LEU A 100 -5.69 -10.94 -19.48
C LEU A 100 -6.23 -11.89 -20.55
N SER A 101 -6.52 -13.14 -20.16
CA SER A 101 -6.85 -14.22 -21.09
C SER A 101 -8.34 -14.35 -21.42
N CYS A 102 -9.16 -13.41 -20.94
CA CYS A 102 -10.61 -13.48 -21.03
C CYS A 102 -11.23 -12.15 -21.46
N SER A 103 -12.45 -12.25 -21.99
CA SER A 103 -13.18 -11.10 -22.53
C SER A 103 -14.63 -11.07 -22.04
N GLY A 104 -15.21 -9.87 -22.00
CA GLY A 104 -16.58 -9.59 -21.60
C GLY A 104 -16.78 -9.29 -20.11
N ALA A 105 -17.94 -8.71 -19.80
CA ALA A 105 -18.35 -8.32 -18.44
C ALA A 105 -18.53 -9.51 -17.47
N GLU A 106 -18.51 -10.74 -17.98
CA GLU A 106 -18.56 -11.95 -17.14
C GLU A 106 -17.18 -12.38 -16.63
N CYS A 107 -16.08 -11.81 -17.13
CA CYS A 107 -14.76 -12.24 -16.72
C CYS A 107 -14.21 -11.56 -15.46
N LEU A 108 -14.58 -10.30 -15.22
CA LEU A 108 -14.01 -9.52 -14.12
C LEU A 108 -15.10 -9.11 -13.15
N SER A 109 -14.90 -9.42 -11.87
CA SER A 109 -15.62 -8.84 -10.75
C SER A 109 -14.76 -7.78 -10.06
N ARG A 110 -15.33 -7.06 -9.08
CA ARG A 110 -14.55 -6.17 -8.19
C ARG A 110 -13.34 -6.85 -7.58
N ILE A 111 -13.44 -8.17 -7.33
CA ILE A 111 -12.42 -8.94 -6.62
C ILE A 111 -11.27 -9.35 -7.57
N ASP A 112 -11.53 -9.36 -8.88
CA ASP A 112 -10.55 -9.87 -9.86
C ASP A 112 -9.57 -8.80 -10.35
N ILE A 113 -9.91 -7.51 -10.18
CA ILE A 113 -9.06 -6.37 -10.56
C ILE A 113 -8.52 -5.71 -9.28
N MET A 114 -7.42 -6.25 -8.79
CA MET A 114 -6.69 -5.75 -7.63
C MET A 114 -5.37 -5.10 -8.08
N PRO A 115 -4.79 -4.23 -7.24
CA PRO A 115 -3.43 -3.74 -7.44
C PRO A 115 -2.37 -4.85 -7.62
N ASP A 116 -2.52 -6.03 -7.02
CA ASP A 116 -1.58 -7.16 -7.19
C ASP A 116 -1.98 -8.17 -8.28
N SER A 117 -3.01 -7.87 -9.07
CA SER A 117 -3.39 -8.76 -10.17
C SER A 117 -2.22 -8.94 -11.15
N ASP A 118 -1.89 -10.19 -11.48
CA ASP A 118 -0.71 -10.57 -12.31
C ASP A 118 -0.70 -9.97 -13.72
N PHE A 119 -1.86 -9.54 -14.20
CA PHE A 119 -2.04 -8.87 -15.47
C PHE A 119 -1.92 -7.34 -15.39
N VAL A 120 -1.79 -6.76 -14.19
CA VAL A 120 -1.58 -5.32 -14.00
C VAL A 120 -0.07 -5.05 -13.93
N GLN A 121 0.41 -4.15 -14.79
CA GLN A 121 1.78 -3.67 -14.74
C GLN A 121 1.79 -2.24 -14.18
N HIS A 122 2.73 -1.98 -13.26
CA HIS A 122 2.91 -0.68 -12.64
C HIS A 122 4.22 -0.04 -13.07
N THR A 123 4.13 1.22 -13.48
CA THR A 123 5.29 2.07 -13.73
C THR A 123 5.07 3.40 -13.02
N ILE A 124 6.08 3.87 -12.28
CA ILE A 124 6.13 5.22 -11.73
C ILE A 124 7.26 5.95 -12.44
N VAL A 125 6.93 7.10 -13.01
CA VAL A 125 7.83 7.95 -13.78
C VAL A 125 7.97 9.28 -13.07
N PHE A 126 9.20 9.73 -12.86
CA PHE A 126 9.50 11.08 -12.41
C PHE A 126 9.97 11.94 -13.57
N ASP A 127 9.57 13.21 -13.58
CA ASP A 127 9.95 14.12 -14.66
C ASP A 127 11.44 14.50 -14.58
N THR A 128 12.12 14.32 -15.70
CA THR A 128 13.52 14.68 -15.87
C THR A 128 13.70 16.15 -16.26
N SER A 129 12.67 16.75 -16.86
CA SER A 129 12.72 18.12 -17.35
C SER A 129 12.87 19.13 -16.21
N ASP A 130 12.44 18.74 -15.00
CA ASP A 130 12.49 19.53 -13.79
C ASP A 130 13.25 18.85 -12.62
N LEU A 131 14.25 18.00 -12.89
CA LEU A 131 15.07 17.38 -11.80
C LEU A 131 15.75 18.40 -10.89
N GLY A 132 15.95 19.63 -11.36
CA GLY A 132 16.50 20.72 -10.56
C GLY A 132 15.54 21.26 -9.51
N SER A 133 14.25 20.88 -9.55
CA SER A 133 13.22 21.29 -8.60
C SER A 133 12.80 20.15 -7.67
N LEU A 134 13.36 18.93 -7.80
CA LEU A 134 13.06 17.80 -6.91
C LEU A 134 14.10 17.70 -5.79
N PHE A 135 13.61 17.71 -4.55
CA PHE A 135 14.40 17.43 -3.37
C PHE A 135 14.25 15.96 -2.98
N PHE A 136 15.33 15.20 -3.15
CA PHE A 136 15.43 13.82 -2.68
C PHE A 136 15.99 13.82 -1.27
N ASP A 137 15.10 13.72 -0.30
CA ASP A 137 15.47 13.67 1.11
C ASP A 137 16.09 12.31 1.47
N ALA A 138 17.32 12.33 1.99
CA ALA A 138 18.02 11.15 2.48
C ALA A 138 17.54 10.69 3.87
N THR A 139 16.82 11.54 4.59
CA THR A 139 16.28 11.32 5.94
C THR A 139 14.81 11.75 6.05
N PRO A 140 13.88 11.11 5.32
CA PRO A 140 12.48 11.54 5.21
C PRO A 140 11.63 11.38 6.49
N ASP A 141 12.26 11.26 7.65
CA ASP A 141 11.63 11.07 8.96
C ASP A 141 10.88 12.32 9.44
N ASP A 142 11.32 13.52 9.06
CA ASP A 142 10.63 14.78 9.36
C ASP A 142 10.88 15.86 8.30
N ALA A 143 10.04 16.90 8.27
CA ALA A 143 10.10 17.96 7.26
C ALA A 143 11.17 19.03 7.51
N SER A 144 12.10 18.83 8.45
CA SER A 144 12.98 19.91 8.93
C SER A 144 14.14 20.25 7.99
N ASP A 145 14.45 19.37 7.05
CA ASP A 145 15.54 19.50 6.07
C ASP A 145 15.04 19.79 4.63
N LEU A 146 13.72 19.95 4.46
CA LEU A 146 13.14 20.26 3.15
C LEU A 146 13.71 21.55 2.57
N ALA A 147 14.18 21.45 1.33
CA ALA A 147 14.53 22.62 0.54
C ALA A 147 13.26 23.41 0.20
N PHE A 148 13.19 24.67 0.64
CA PHE A 148 12.03 25.53 0.41
C PHE A 148 11.71 25.77 -1.08
N ALA A 149 12.72 25.68 -1.95
CA ALA A 149 12.59 25.96 -3.37
C ALA A 149 12.19 24.74 -4.21
N ASP A 150 12.17 23.56 -3.61
CA ASP A 150 12.08 22.30 -4.33
C ASP A 150 10.84 21.51 -3.86
N PHE A 151 10.26 20.70 -4.73
CA PHE A 151 9.22 19.74 -4.39
C PHE A 151 9.82 18.53 -3.68
N ASP A 152 9.15 18.04 -2.65
CA ASP A 152 9.58 16.87 -1.88
C ASP A 152 9.34 15.57 -2.67
N ALA A 153 10.40 14.95 -3.19
CA ALA A 153 10.32 13.73 -3.98
C ALA A 153 9.75 12.55 -3.19
N PHE A 154 9.93 12.54 -1.86
CA PHE A 154 9.31 11.55 -0.98
C PHE A 154 7.78 11.66 -0.99
N SER A 155 7.24 12.88 -0.89
CA SER A 155 5.79 13.11 -0.95
C SER A 155 5.19 12.72 -2.30
N ILE A 156 5.90 13.02 -3.40
CA ILE A 156 5.49 12.61 -4.75
C ILE A 156 5.51 11.08 -4.85
N ALA A 157 6.57 10.42 -4.36
CA ALA A 157 6.63 8.96 -4.35
C ALA A 157 5.46 8.33 -3.55
N LEU A 158 5.11 8.88 -2.39
CA LEU A 158 3.95 8.42 -1.63
C LEU A 158 2.65 8.57 -2.43
N HIS A 159 2.48 9.68 -3.16
CA HIS A 159 1.33 9.95 -4.01
C HIS A 159 1.19 8.92 -5.14
N GLU A 160 2.27 8.71 -5.90
CA GLU A 160 2.25 7.77 -7.02
C GLU A 160 2.07 6.31 -6.58
N ILE A 161 2.61 5.94 -5.42
CA ILE A 161 2.34 4.63 -4.80
C ILE A 161 0.86 4.53 -4.37
N GLY A 162 0.23 5.63 -3.94
CA GLY A 162 -1.21 5.64 -3.67
C GLY A 162 -2.04 5.32 -4.91
N HIS A 163 -1.72 5.92 -6.07
CA HIS A 163 -2.36 5.54 -7.34
C HIS A 163 -2.17 4.05 -7.65
N MET A 164 -0.95 3.53 -7.49
CA MET A 164 -0.63 2.11 -7.65
C MET A 164 -1.51 1.20 -6.78
N LEU A 165 -1.74 1.59 -5.54
CA LEU A 165 -2.51 0.82 -4.56
C LEU A 165 -4.03 0.95 -4.70
N GLY A 166 -4.53 1.84 -5.56
CA GLY A 166 -5.97 1.89 -5.80
C GLY A 166 -6.55 3.26 -6.11
N PHE A 167 -5.86 4.36 -5.79
CA PHE A 167 -6.40 5.71 -5.98
C PHE A 167 -6.44 6.12 -7.45
N THR A 168 -7.20 5.45 -8.31
CA THR A 168 -7.15 5.74 -9.74
C THR A 168 -8.42 5.29 -10.44
N PRO A 169 -8.90 6.08 -11.43
CA PRO A 169 -9.98 5.63 -12.29
C PRO A 169 -9.62 4.34 -13.03
N PHE A 170 -8.34 3.98 -13.18
CA PHE A 170 -7.92 2.70 -13.76
C PHE A 170 -8.59 1.50 -13.06
N PHE A 171 -8.69 1.54 -11.72
CA PHE A 171 -9.36 0.49 -10.95
C PHE A 171 -10.86 0.75 -10.80
N TYR A 172 -11.32 2.01 -10.82
CA TYR A 172 -12.75 2.37 -10.62
C TYR A 172 -13.61 2.19 -11.86
N GLN A 173 -13.04 2.61 -12.97
CA GLN A 173 -13.66 2.75 -14.27
C GLN A 173 -12.80 2.01 -15.27
N ALA A 174 -13.15 0.76 -15.53
CA ALA A 174 -12.30 -0.17 -16.25
C ALA A 174 -12.33 0.11 -17.78
N ASP A 175 -12.11 1.35 -18.18
CA ASP A 175 -11.96 1.80 -19.57
C ASP A 175 -10.76 1.12 -20.25
N VAL A 176 -9.79 0.68 -19.46
CA VAL A 176 -8.64 -0.13 -19.90
C VAL A 176 -9.04 -1.47 -20.53
N PHE A 177 -10.26 -1.95 -20.26
CA PHE A 177 -10.79 -3.20 -20.80
C PHE A 177 -11.84 -2.95 -21.91
N GLN A 178 -11.97 -1.72 -22.43
CA GLN A 178 -12.91 -1.37 -23.51
C GLN A 178 -12.72 -2.21 -24.79
N ALA A 179 -11.52 -2.73 -25.03
CA ALA A 179 -11.27 -3.64 -26.15
C ALA A 179 -12.06 -4.96 -26.04
N GLU A 180 -12.58 -5.30 -24.85
CA GLU A 180 -13.05 -6.64 -24.51
C GLU A 180 -14.55 -6.75 -24.19
N GLY A 181 -15.35 -5.68 -24.25
CA GLY A 181 -16.80 -5.77 -24.03
C GLY A 181 -17.47 -4.51 -23.46
N PRO A 182 -18.76 -4.58 -23.05
CA PRO A 182 -19.44 -3.43 -22.45
C PRO A 182 -18.70 -2.99 -21.19
N ASN A 183 -18.49 -1.68 -21.06
CA ASN A 183 -17.73 -1.03 -19.98
C ASN A 183 -18.04 -1.66 -18.61
N PHE A 184 -17.06 -2.34 -18.03
CA PHE A 184 -17.13 -2.84 -16.67
C PHE A 184 -16.65 -1.74 -15.74
N PHE A 185 -17.48 -1.33 -14.78
CA PHE A 185 -17.12 -0.34 -13.77
C PHE A 185 -17.26 -1.02 -12.41
N PRO A 186 -16.21 -1.66 -11.88
CA PRO A 186 -16.34 -2.46 -10.68
C PRO A 186 -16.89 -1.62 -9.54
N TRP A 187 -16.53 -0.34 -9.44
CA TRP A 187 -16.87 0.53 -8.31
C TRP A 187 -17.98 1.55 -8.59
N ALA A 188 -18.61 1.54 -9.76
CA ALA A 188 -19.53 2.61 -10.17
C ALA A 188 -20.77 2.79 -9.28
N ASP A 189 -21.28 1.74 -8.66
CA ASP A 189 -22.40 1.82 -7.71
C ASP A 189 -22.01 2.43 -6.36
N LEU A 190 -20.71 2.49 -6.06
CA LEU A 190 -20.15 3.10 -4.86
C LEU A 190 -19.67 4.54 -5.12
N ILE A 191 -19.77 5.04 -6.36
CA ILE A 191 -19.41 6.41 -6.71
C ILE A 191 -20.69 7.14 -7.11
N ASP A 192 -21.05 8.19 -6.37
CA ASP A 192 -22.25 8.97 -6.67
C ASP A 192 -22.01 10.05 -7.75
N GLU A 193 -23.09 10.70 -8.17
CA GLU A 193 -23.05 11.77 -9.19
C GLU A 193 -22.29 13.03 -8.75
N PHE A 194 -21.95 13.15 -7.47
CA PHE A 194 -21.19 14.25 -6.89
C PHE A 194 -19.70 13.90 -6.68
N GLY A 195 -19.27 12.73 -7.15
CA GLY A 195 -17.89 12.27 -7.02
C GLY A 195 -17.55 11.84 -5.59
N VAL A 196 -18.54 11.43 -4.79
CA VAL A 196 -18.29 10.78 -3.51
C VAL A 196 -18.12 9.29 -3.75
N PHE A 197 -16.93 8.77 -3.43
CA PHE A 197 -16.66 7.34 -3.39
C PHE A 197 -16.95 6.80 -1.98
N ASP A 198 -17.91 5.90 -1.86
CA ASP A 198 -18.33 5.31 -0.60
C ASP A 198 -17.96 3.82 -0.49
N PRO A 199 -16.68 3.48 -0.22
CA PRO A 199 -16.30 2.11 0.06
C PRO A 199 -16.88 1.69 1.42
N PHE A 200 -18.11 1.14 1.36
CA PHE A 200 -18.84 0.54 2.48
C PHE A 200 -19.01 1.49 3.69
N GLY A 201 -19.49 2.71 3.46
CA GLY A 201 -19.85 3.68 4.49
C GLY A 201 -18.71 4.58 4.97
N LEU A 202 -17.71 4.84 4.12
CA LEU A 202 -16.63 5.79 4.39
C LEU A 202 -16.91 7.20 3.84
N ALA A 203 -17.66 7.29 2.72
CA ALA A 203 -18.02 8.53 2.03
C ALA A 203 -16.84 9.52 1.83
N VAL A 204 -15.97 9.19 0.88
CA VAL A 204 -14.78 9.97 0.52
C VAL A 204 -15.10 10.90 -0.64
N GLN A 205 -14.91 12.20 -0.44
CA GLN A 205 -15.04 13.16 -1.54
C GLN A 205 -13.81 13.08 -2.45
N MET A 206 -14.02 12.64 -3.69
CA MET A 206 -12.99 12.62 -4.72
C MET A 206 -12.92 13.96 -5.45
N PHE A 207 -11.76 14.24 -6.04
CA PHE A 207 -11.59 15.27 -7.05
C PHE A 207 -12.27 14.82 -8.36
N GLY A 208 -12.47 15.74 -9.31
CA GLY A 208 -13.26 15.49 -10.51
C GLY A 208 -12.71 14.42 -11.46
N ASP A 209 -11.47 13.96 -11.26
CA ASP A 209 -10.82 12.91 -12.04
C ASP A 209 -10.92 11.51 -11.42
N LEU A 210 -11.46 11.40 -10.19
CA LEU A 210 -11.53 10.16 -9.42
C LEU A 210 -10.17 9.47 -9.20
N ALA A 211 -9.06 10.18 -9.36
CA ALA A 211 -7.72 9.71 -8.99
C ALA A 211 -7.26 10.36 -7.68
N HIS A 212 -7.79 11.55 -7.39
CA HIS A 212 -7.35 12.35 -6.26
C HIS A 212 -8.48 12.57 -5.25
N LEU A 213 -8.10 12.92 -4.03
CA LEU A 213 -9.03 13.41 -3.03
C LEU A 213 -9.36 14.89 -3.29
N ALA A 214 -10.60 15.28 -3.05
CA ALA A 214 -10.92 16.70 -2.99
C ALA A 214 -10.19 17.32 -1.80
N SER A 215 -9.67 18.54 -1.99
CA SER A 215 -8.83 19.16 -0.98
C SER A 215 -9.48 19.16 0.39
N THR A 216 -8.75 18.64 1.38
CA THR A 216 -9.22 18.51 2.76
C THR A 216 -9.22 19.84 3.50
N GLY A 217 -8.57 20.87 2.93
CA GLY A 217 -8.38 22.18 3.55
C GLY A 217 -7.50 22.15 4.81
N ALA A 218 -6.88 21.00 5.11
CA ALA A 218 -5.97 20.85 6.24
C ALA A 218 -4.58 21.42 5.89
N PRO A 219 -3.86 22.02 6.86
CA PRO A 219 -2.45 22.36 6.66
C PRO A 219 -1.64 21.11 6.32
N GLY A 220 -0.98 21.11 5.15
CA GLY A 220 -0.20 19.99 4.63
C GLY A 220 -0.94 19.00 3.72
N GLY A 221 -2.27 19.14 3.58
CA GLY A 221 -3.10 18.31 2.68
C GLY A 221 -3.05 16.80 2.93
N ALA A 222 -3.90 16.05 2.21
CA ALA A 222 -3.73 14.60 2.07
C ALA A 222 -2.69 14.31 0.98
N VAL A 223 -2.00 13.16 1.04
CA VAL A 223 -0.99 12.84 0.02
C VAL A 223 -1.61 12.76 -1.36
N MET A 224 -2.82 12.21 -1.48
CA MET A 224 -3.60 12.04 -2.72
C MET A 224 -4.35 13.31 -3.15
N GLU A 225 -4.06 14.49 -2.61
CA GLU A 225 -4.49 15.74 -3.23
C GLU A 225 -3.65 16.03 -4.49
N PRO A 226 -4.24 16.56 -5.58
CA PRO A 226 -3.60 16.60 -6.92
C PRO A 226 -2.45 17.60 -7.05
N SER A 227 -2.23 18.47 -6.06
CA SER A 227 -1.22 19.53 -6.13
C SER A 227 -0.44 19.60 -4.83
N ILE A 228 0.89 19.71 -4.91
CA ILE A 228 1.81 19.92 -3.79
C ILE A 228 2.56 21.23 -4.00
N PHE A 229 2.90 21.96 -2.93
CA PHE A 229 3.74 23.15 -3.02
C PHE A 229 5.21 22.84 -2.70
N ASN A 230 6.13 23.65 -3.22
CA ASN A 230 7.56 23.54 -2.90
C ASN A 230 7.77 23.72 -1.38
N GLY A 231 8.72 22.96 -0.82
CA GLY A 231 9.00 22.96 0.62
C GLY A 231 7.89 22.36 1.49
N GLU A 232 6.90 21.69 0.91
CA GLU A 232 5.84 20.97 1.62
C GLU A 232 6.12 19.48 1.61
N ARG A 233 6.00 18.83 2.78
CA ARG A 233 5.92 17.38 2.90
C ARG A 233 4.51 16.95 3.25
N ARG A 234 4.04 15.93 2.54
CA ARG A 234 2.77 15.25 2.77
C ARG A 234 3.00 13.86 3.30
N MET A 235 2.06 13.42 4.12
CA MET A 235 2.04 12.08 4.69
C MET A 235 0.72 11.42 4.36
N VAL A 236 0.73 10.08 4.33
CA VAL A 236 -0.49 9.29 4.20
C VAL A 236 -1.39 9.53 5.42
N SER A 237 -2.63 9.89 5.17
CA SER A 237 -3.67 10.15 6.17
C SER A 237 -4.47 8.88 6.51
N ASP A 238 -5.11 8.88 7.68
CA ASP A 238 -6.01 7.80 8.09
C ASP A 238 -7.15 7.59 7.10
N LEU A 239 -7.64 8.66 6.46
CA LEU A 239 -8.70 8.58 5.46
C LEU A 239 -8.26 7.76 4.25
N GLU A 240 -7.03 7.97 3.78
CA GLU A 240 -6.48 7.29 2.61
C GLU A 240 -6.28 5.80 2.91
N VAL A 241 -5.71 5.48 4.08
CA VAL A 241 -5.58 4.09 4.54
C VAL A 241 -6.96 3.44 4.61
N GLN A 242 -7.93 4.04 5.28
CA GLN A 242 -9.27 3.46 5.42
C GLN A 242 -9.98 3.26 4.08
N MET A 243 -9.75 4.15 3.12
CA MET A 243 -10.30 4.01 1.77
C MET A 243 -9.76 2.76 1.09
N LEU A 244 -8.45 2.54 1.10
CA LEU A 244 -7.84 1.33 0.53
C LEU A 244 -8.31 0.07 1.25
N LEU A 245 -8.28 0.07 2.60
CA LEU A 245 -8.68 -1.10 3.38
C LEU A 245 -10.12 -1.52 3.08
N ARG A 246 -11.05 -0.57 2.96
CA ARG A 246 -12.46 -0.87 2.69
C ARG A 246 -12.74 -1.19 1.23
N ALA A 247 -12.11 -0.49 0.29
CA ALA A 247 -12.30 -0.78 -1.11
C ALA A 247 -11.80 -2.20 -1.42
N TYR A 248 -10.54 -2.49 -1.15
CA TYR A 248 -9.90 -3.72 -1.63
C TYR A 248 -9.85 -4.86 -0.61
N ASP A 249 -10.54 -4.72 0.52
CA ASP A 249 -10.54 -5.69 1.61
C ASP A 249 -9.12 -6.03 2.10
N PHE A 250 -8.24 -5.02 2.17
CA PHE A 250 -6.86 -5.17 2.66
C PHE A 250 -6.75 -5.43 4.18
N TYR A 251 -7.87 -5.76 4.83
CA TYR A 251 -7.88 -6.36 6.15
C TYR A 251 -7.40 -7.81 6.00
N GLY A 252 -6.08 -8.02 6.03
CA GLY A 252 -5.43 -9.30 5.74
C GLY A 252 -6.28 -10.51 6.09
N ALA A 253 -6.52 -11.38 5.09
CA ALA A 253 -7.40 -12.54 5.21
C ALA A 253 -7.22 -13.19 6.58
N VAL A 254 -8.29 -13.22 7.39
CA VAL A 254 -8.24 -13.73 8.75
C VAL A 254 -7.61 -15.12 8.70
N VAL A 255 -6.33 -15.25 9.07
CA VAL A 255 -5.65 -16.54 9.04
C VAL A 255 -6.45 -17.44 9.96
N PRO A 256 -7.06 -18.54 9.45
CA PRO A 256 -7.82 -19.45 10.29
C PRO A 256 -6.91 -19.85 11.44
N VAL A 257 -7.33 -19.54 12.68
CA VAL A 257 -6.55 -19.89 13.87
C VAL A 257 -6.14 -21.35 13.72
N PRO A 258 -4.83 -21.68 13.72
CA PRO A 258 -4.40 -23.05 13.48
C PRO A 258 -5.17 -23.96 14.43
N ALA A 259 -5.77 -25.03 13.91
CA ALA A 259 -6.57 -25.99 14.71
C ALA A 259 -5.82 -26.53 15.94
N ALA A 260 -4.50 -26.32 16.02
CA ALA A 260 -3.66 -26.49 17.19
C ALA A 260 -4.13 -25.73 18.45
N LEU A 261 -4.74 -24.55 18.33
CA LEU A 261 -5.15 -23.74 19.48
C LEU A 261 -6.33 -24.36 20.27
N PRO A 262 -7.44 -24.78 19.64
CA PRO A 262 -8.47 -25.56 20.33
C PRO A 262 -7.99 -26.95 20.78
N LEU A 263 -7.07 -27.60 20.05
CA LEU A 263 -6.48 -28.88 20.49
C LEU A 263 -5.60 -28.72 21.75
N MET A 264 -4.82 -27.64 21.83
CA MET A 264 -3.98 -27.33 22.99
C MET A 264 -4.83 -26.97 24.21
N LEU A 265 -5.87 -26.15 24.02
CA LEU A 265 -6.86 -25.86 25.07
C LEU A 265 -7.56 -27.13 25.55
N SER A 266 -7.91 -28.04 24.64
CA SER A 266 -8.51 -29.34 24.97
C SER A 266 -7.55 -30.25 25.75
N ALA A 267 -6.27 -30.27 25.38
CA ALA A 267 -5.24 -31.04 26.09
C ALA A 267 -4.98 -30.50 27.50
N LEU A 268 -4.94 -29.17 27.67
CA LEU A 268 -4.83 -28.52 28.99
C LEU A 268 -6.05 -28.81 29.86
N PHE A 269 -7.25 -28.79 29.30
CA PHE A 269 -8.48 -29.18 30.00
C PHE A 269 -8.45 -30.66 30.42
N GLY A 270 -8.01 -31.55 29.53
CA GLY A 270 -7.84 -32.98 29.82
C GLY A 270 -6.86 -33.23 30.98
N LEU A 271 -5.72 -32.52 31.00
CA LEU A 271 -4.73 -32.60 32.08
C LEU A 271 -5.27 -32.07 33.42
N ALA A 272 -6.04 -30.97 33.41
CA ALA A 272 -6.67 -30.43 34.61
C ALA A 272 -7.69 -31.41 35.23
N VAL A 273 -8.49 -32.09 34.40
CA VAL A 273 -9.44 -33.13 34.84
C VAL A 273 -8.71 -34.33 35.44
N LEU A 274 -7.62 -34.78 34.81
CA LEU A 274 -6.82 -35.91 35.31
C LEU A 274 -6.15 -35.60 36.65
N ARG A 275 -5.69 -34.36 36.87
CA ARG A 275 -5.10 -33.94 38.16
C ARG A 275 -6.13 -33.98 39.29
N ARG A 276 -7.38 -33.59 39.02
CA ARG A 276 -8.44 -33.58 40.04
C ARG A 276 -8.83 -34.97 40.52
N ARG A 277 -8.74 -35.99 39.65
CA ARG A 277 -9.04 -37.39 39.99
C ARG A 277 -7.97 -38.09 40.84
N ARG A 278 -6.74 -37.57 40.88
CA ARG A 278 -5.65 -38.17 41.68
C ARG A 278 -5.61 -37.70 43.14
N HIS A 279 -6.40 -36.69 43.51
CA HIS A 279 -6.44 -36.10 44.84
C HIS A 279 -7.77 -36.30 45.58
N GLY A 280 -8.67 -37.13 45.04
CA GLY A 280 -9.95 -37.51 45.66
C GLY A 280 -10.01 -38.99 45.95
#